data_AF-A0A1G1Y1N7-F1
#
_entry.id   AF-A0A1G1Y1N7-F1
#
_cell.length_a   1.000
_cell.length_b   1.000
_cell.length_c   1.000
_cell.angle_alpha   90.00
_cell.angle_beta   90.00
_cell.angle_gamma   90.00
#
_symmetry.space_group_name_H-M   'P 1'
#
loop_
_entity.id
_entity.type
_entity.pdbx_description
1 polymer ?
#
loop_
_entity_poly.entity_id
_entity_poly.type
_entity_poly.pdbx_seq_one_letter_code
_entity_poly.pdbx_strand_id
1 'polypeptide(L)'
;MQKSTLPIVLMSTLALVLIFNQSQLGILRQIIVENTTEGIETGPVAGNGNVSGNSNSQPGIDLVALAKNFLPFGIPPVYGAELKVSFDDPVAAINVLAQYEQDTRPNKLTGEKLERYIKIGQSTACEFCCGATTMVFPDGSKACGCAHSAAMRGVVAYLLENTNMTDQQILGEANKWKAVFFPGPMTQKFAVANGLISPANASAQGLQQQVGGC
;
A
#
# COMPACT_ATOMS: atom_id res chain seq x y z
N MET A 1 -44.67 24.84 -19.80
CA MET A 1 -43.62 23.89 -20.27
C MET A 1 -42.27 24.40 -19.81
N GLN A 2 -41.77 23.92 -18.67
CA GLN A 2 -40.50 24.35 -18.09
C GLN A 2 -39.40 23.46 -18.69
N LYS A 3 -38.57 24.02 -19.58
CA LYS A 3 -37.44 23.28 -20.19
C LYS A 3 -36.42 22.95 -19.09
N SER A 4 -36.23 21.66 -18.83
CA SER A 4 -35.24 21.19 -17.84
C SER A 4 -33.82 21.48 -18.34
N THR A 5 -33.14 22.42 -17.68
CA THR A 5 -31.74 22.82 -17.96
C THR A 5 -30.72 21.92 -17.26
N LEU A 6 -31.18 21.02 -16.38
CA LEU A 6 -30.35 20.12 -15.58
C LEU A 6 -29.37 19.23 -16.39
N PRO A 7 -29.76 18.59 -17.52
CA PRO A 7 -28.83 17.74 -18.26
C PRO A 7 -27.73 18.54 -18.98
N ILE A 8 -28.00 19.79 -19.34
CA ILE A 8 -27.02 20.67 -19.99
C ILE A 8 -25.93 21.07 -18.99
N VAL A 9 -26.33 21.45 -17.77
CA VAL A 9 -25.39 21.80 -16.70
C VAL A 9 -24.49 20.62 -16.35
N LEU A 10 -25.04 19.41 -16.22
CA LEU A 10 -24.28 18.20 -15.91
C LEU A 10 -23.23 17.86 -16.98
N MET A 11 -23.59 17.96 -18.26
CA MET A 11 -22.65 17.71 -19.36
C MET A 11 -21.55 18.78 -19.44
N SER A 12 -21.89 20.05 -19.19
CA SER A 12 -20.90 21.13 -19.14
C SER A 12 -19.92 20.97 -17.98
N THR A 13 -20.38 20.55 -16.80
CA THR A 13 -19.51 20.27 -15.65
C THR A 13 -18.56 19.10 -15.93
N LEU A 14 -19.07 18.01 -16.51
CA LEU A 14 -18.24 16.86 -16.87
C LEU A 14 -17.15 17.22 -17.89
N ALA A 15 -17.49 17.99 -18.92
CA ALA A 15 -16.53 18.46 -19.92
C ALA A 15 -15.42 19.31 -19.30
N LEU A 16 -15.75 20.22 -18.37
CA LEU A 16 -14.75 21.04 -17.68
C LEU A 16 -13.79 20.22 -16.82
N VAL A 17 -14.30 19.20 -16.11
CA VAL A 17 -13.44 18.30 -15.32
C VAL A 17 -12.48 17.53 -16.22
N LEU A 18 -12.93 17.05 -17.38
CA LEU A 18 -12.08 16.33 -18.32
C LEU A 18 -11.00 17.25 -18.93
N ILE A 19 -11.35 18.48 -19.30
CA ILE A 19 -10.38 19.47 -19.84
C ILE A 19 -9.33 19.84 -18.78
N PHE A 20 -9.77 20.08 -17.54
CA PHE A 20 -8.85 20.39 -16.44
C PHE A 20 -7.87 19.24 -16.18
N ASN A 21 -8.35 18.00 -16.18
CA ASN A 21 -7.51 16.83 -15.99
C ASN A 21 -6.45 16.68 -17.11
N GLN A 22 -6.83 16.96 -18.37
CA GLN A 22 -5.89 16.91 -19.50
C GLN A 22 -4.85 18.05 -19.47
N SER A 23 -5.21 19.22 -18.94
CA SER A 23 -4.28 20.36 -18.78
C SER A 23 -3.17 20.08 -17.76
N GLN A 24 -3.48 19.40 -16.65
CA GLN A 24 -2.48 19.02 -15.64
C GLN A 24 -1.41 18.09 -16.22
N LEU A 25 -1.80 17.17 -17.10
CA LEU A 25 -0.87 16.24 -17.75
C LEU A 25 0.07 16.94 -18.74
N GLY A 26 -0.32 18.09 -19.30
CA GLY A 26 0.50 18.88 -20.22
C GLY A 26 1.63 19.64 -19.53
N ILE A 27 1.35 20.27 -18.38
CA ILE A 27 2.34 21.05 -17.62
C ILE A 27 3.41 20.12 -17.01
N LEU A 28 3.00 18.94 -16.54
CA LEU A 28 3.93 17.96 -15.96
C LEU A 28 4.99 17.47 -16.99
N ARG A 29 4.66 17.44 -18.28
CA ARG A 29 5.59 17.03 -19.34
C ARG A 29 6.68 18.07 -19.62
N GLN A 30 6.40 19.36 -19.43
CA GLN A 30 7.39 20.41 -19.70
C GLN A 30 8.46 20.47 -18.59
N ILE A 31 8.07 20.26 -17.34
CA ILE A 31 9.00 20.27 -16.19
C ILE A 31 10.03 19.12 -16.26
N ILE A 32 9.68 18.00 -16.88
CA ILE A 32 10.56 16.82 -17.00
C ILE A 32 11.63 17.01 -18.09
N VAL A 33 11.37 17.79 -19.14
CA VAL A 33 12.29 17.95 -20.28
C VAL A 33 13.40 18.98 -19.97
N GLU A 34 13.15 19.94 -19.09
CA GLU A 34 14.07 21.06 -18.85
C GLU A 34 15.19 20.76 -17.85
N ASN A 35 15.11 19.64 -17.09
CA ASN A 35 16.08 19.29 -16.04
C ASN A 35 17.16 18.26 -16.44
N THR A 36 17.25 17.85 -17.71
CA THR A 36 18.17 16.78 -18.16
C THR A 36 19.42 17.23 -18.92
N THR A 37 19.78 18.51 -18.88
CA THR A 37 20.86 19.06 -19.72
C THR A 37 21.98 19.73 -18.95
N GLU A 38 22.55 19.11 -17.90
CA GLU A 38 23.88 19.51 -17.42
C GLU A 38 24.75 18.32 -17.01
N GLY A 39 25.71 18.00 -17.89
CA GLY A 39 27.10 17.71 -17.56
C GLY A 39 27.51 16.26 -17.30
N ILE A 40 28.12 15.59 -18.29
CA ILE A 40 29.30 14.72 -18.10
C ILE A 40 30.22 14.81 -19.34
N GLU A 41 31.49 15.14 -19.09
CA GLU A 41 32.59 15.29 -20.06
C GLU A 41 32.98 13.96 -20.75
N THR A 42 33.42 14.06 -22.00
CA THR A 42 33.82 12.94 -22.87
C THR A 42 35.33 12.69 -22.83
N GLY A 43 35.71 11.44 -22.50
CA GLY A 43 37.05 10.89 -22.77
C GLY A 43 36.93 9.65 -23.68
N PRO A 44 37.83 9.44 -24.67
CA PRO A 44 37.63 8.42 -25.69
C PRO A 44 38.21 7.07 -25.25
N VAL A 45 37.40 6.00 -25.30
CA VAL A 45 37.92 4.63 -25.35
C VAL A 45 37.27 3.92 -26.54
N ALA A 46 38.11 3.57 -27.50
CA ALA A 46 37.79 2.74 -28.64
C ALA A 46 37.65 1.27 -28.22
N GLY A 47 36.69 0.55 -28.80
CA GLY A 47 36.53 -0.89 -28.58
C GLY A 47 35.25 -1.44 -29.18
N ASN A 48 35.36 -1.89 -30.43
CA ASN A 48 34.30 -2.39 -31.31
C ASN A 48 33.67 -3.69 -30.80
N GLY A 49 32.33 -3.77 -30.72
CA GLY A 49 31.61 -4.97 -30.29
C GLY A 49 30.08 -4.87 -30.41
N ASN A 50 29.59 -5.21 -31.59
CA ASN A 50 28.24 -5.63 -31.98
C ASN A 50 27.03 -5.30 -31.06
N VAL A 51 26.15 -4.45 -31.60
CA VAL A 51 24.85 -4.06 -31.05
C VAL A 51 23.83 -5.20 -31.20
N SER A 52 23.32 -5.72 -30.08
CA SER A 52 21.99 -6.33 -30.00
C SER A 52 21.49 -6.31 -28.56
N GLY A 53 20.38 -5.62 -28.32
CA GLY A 53 19.72 -5.54 -27.01
C GLY A 53 19.75 -4.15 -26.38
N ASN A 54 19.03 -3.18 -26.95
CA ASN A 54 18.80 -1.89 -26.30
C ASN A 54 17.75 -2.03 -25.19
N SER A 55 18.17 -2.53 -24.03
CA SER A 55 17.47 -2.29 -22.77
C SER A 55 18.08 -1.03 -22.16
N ASN A 56 17.35 0.08 -22.27
CA ASN A 56 17.64 1.32 -21.57
C ASN A 56 17.87 1.02 -20.08
N SER A 57 19.14 0.92 -19.70
CA SER A 57 19.57 0.77 -18.33
C SER A 57 19.46 2.14 -17.68
N GLN A 58 18.25 2.46 -17.22
CA GLN A 58 18.10 3.39 -16.10
C GLN A 58 18.97 2.87 -14.95
N PRO A 59 19.60 3.74 -14.14
CA PRO A 59 20.25 3.32 -12.90
C PRO A 59 19.24 2.47 -12.12
N GLY A 60 19.55 1.18 -11.95
CA GLY A 60 18.62 0.25 -11.31
C GLY A 60 18.36 0.72 -9.88
N ILE A 61 17.11 1.06 -9.57
CA ILE A 61 16.75 1.44 -8.20
C ILE A 61 16.93 0.24 -7.29
N ASP A 62 17.73 0.41 -6.25
CA ASP A 62 17.89 -0.59 -5.19
C ASP A 62 16.63 -0.61 -4.32
N LEU A 63 15.71 -1.53 -4.65
CA LEU A 63 14.47 -1.73 -3.91
C LEU A 63 14.74 -2.21 -2.47
N VAL A 64 15.85 -2.89 -2.21
CA VAL A 64 16.22 -3.32 -0.86
C VAL A 64 16.61 -2.12 -0.01
N ALA A 65 17.41 -1.19 -0.55
CA ALA A 65 17.72 0.07 0.12
C ALA A 65 16.47 0.93 0.32
N LEU A 66 15.57 0.98 -0.67
CA LEU A 66 14.30 1.71 -0.56
C LEU A 66 13.44 1.15 0.57
N ALA A 67 13.26 -0.17 0.64
CA ALA A 67 12.48 -0.85 1.67
C ALA A 67 12.92 -0.45 3.09
N LYS A 68 14.23 -0.38 3.34
CA LYS A 68 14.77 0.02 4.64
C LYS A 68 14.38 1.43 5.09
N ASN A 69 14.08 2.33 4.14
CA ASN A 69 13.78 3.73 4.44
C ASN A 69 12.29 3.99 4.71
N PHE A 70 11.38 3.13 4.26
CA PHE A 70 9.94 3.37 4.40
C PHE A 70 9.20 2.27 5.17
N LEU A 71 9.72 1.04 5.24
CA LEU A 71 9.08 -0.01 6.01
C LEU A 71 9.13 0.34 7.51
N PRO A 72 8.03 0.12 8.24
CA PRO A 72 8.03 0.27 9.69
C PRO A 72 9.08 -0.63 10.35
N PHE A 73 9.69 -0.14 11.42
CA PHE A 73 10.67 -0.86 12.23
C PHE A 73 10.44 -0.57 13.72
N GLY A 74 10.98 -1.42 14.58
CA GLY A 74 10.86 -1.28 16.02
C GLY A 74 9.50 -1.65 16.61
N ILE A 75 9.31 -1.30 17.88
CA ILE A 75 8.14 -1.66 18.67
C ILE A 75 7.02 -0.61 18.44
N PRO A 76 5.79 -1.01 18.07
CA PRO A 76 4.66 -0.10 18.00
C PRO A 76 4.44 0.63 19.34
N PRO A 77 4.37 1.97 19.36
CA PRO A 77 4.43 2.74 20.60
C PRO A 77 3.22 2.56 21.51
N VAL A 78 2.05 2.21 20.96
CA VAL A 78 0.78 2.14 21.72
C VAL A 78 0.56 0.77 22.36
N TYR A 79 0.89 -0.32 21.64
CA TYR A 79 0.53 -1.69 22.03
C TYR A 79 1.70 -2.68 21.93
N GLY A 80 2.80 -2.29 21.27
CA GLY A 80 3.87 -3.22 20.92
C GLY A 80 4.55 -3.84 22.13
N ALA A 81 4.81 -3.03 23.17
CA ALA A 81 5.43 -3.50 24.41
C ALA A 81 4.50 -4.44 25.20
N GLU A 82 3.21 -4.10 25.28
CA GLU A 82 2.20 -4.91 25.99
C GLU A 82 1.99 -6.26 25.31
N LEU A 83 1.82 -6.24 23.98
CA LEU A 83 1.60 -7.43 23.17
C LEU A 83 2.89 -8.19 22.86
N LYS A 84 4.07 -7.64 23.21
CA LYS A 84 5.39 -8.19 22.88
C LYS A 84 5.56 -8.43 21.37
N VAL A 85 5.11 -7.46 20.56
CA VAL A 85 5.24 -7.48 19.10
C VAL A 85 6.18 -6.37 18.63
N SER A 86 6.94 -6.65 17.57
CA SER A 86 7.82 -5.70 16.90
C SER A 86 7.64 -5.80 15.39
N PHE A 87 7.77 -4.67 14.69
CA PHE A 87 7.88 -4.66 13.23
C PHE A 87 9.15 -5.38 12.74
N ASP A 88 10.15 -5.53 13.60
CA ASP A 88 11.41 -6.24 13.30
C ASP A 88 11.25 -7.77 13.33
N ASP A 89 10.19 -8.29 13.95
CA ASP A 89 9.84 -9.72 13.96
C ASP A 89 8.37 -9.92 13.55
N PRO A 90 8.06 -9.68 12.26
CA PRO A 90 6.69 -9.75 11.78
C PRO A 90 6.14 -11.19 11.81
N VAL A 91 6.99 -12.21 11.77
CA VAL A 91 6.56 -13.62 11.83
C VAL A 91 6.03 -13.97 13.21
N ALA A 92 6.74 -13.59 14.28
CA ALA A 92 6.25 -13.77 15.64
C ALA A 92 4.98 -12.93 15.88
N ALA A 93 4.95 -11.70 15.37
CA ALA A 93 3.81 -10.80 15.52
C ALA A 93 2.52 -11.35 14.91
N ILE A 94 2.57 -12.07 13.78
CA ILE A 94 1.38 -12.71 13.18
C ILE A 94 0.68 -13.62 14.18
N ASN A 95 1.42 -14.46 14.90
CA ASN A 95 0.85 -15.41 15.85
C ASN A 95 0.18 -14.71 17.03
N VAL A 96 0.77 -13.62 17.52
CA VAL A 96 0.21 -12.83 18.61
C VAL A 96 -1.02 -12.05 18.15
N LEU A 97 -0.92 -11.33 17.03
CA LEU A 97 -1.99 -10.45 16.57
C LEU A 97 -3.19 -11.25 16.06
N ALA A 98 -2.98 -12.41 15.43
CA ALA A 98 -4.08 -13.29 15.01
C ALA A 98 -4.93 -13.74 16.21
N GLN A 99 -4.33 -13.82 17.42
CA GLN A 99 -5.04 -14.05 18.68
C GLN A 99 -5.94 -12.88 19.12
N TYR A 100 -6.16 -11.85 18.30
CA TYR A 100 -7.16 -10.76 18.51
C TYR A 100 -8.30 -10.73 17.48
N GLU A 101 -8.29 -11.60 16.46
CA GLU A 101 -9.36 -11.75 15.48
C GLU A 101 -10.77 -12.06 16.06
N GLN A 102 -11.81 -11.54 15.40
CA GLN A 102 -13.20 -11.51 15.84
C GLN A 102 -14.10 -12.64 15.30
N ASP A 103 -13.60 -13.57 14.47
CA ASP A 103 -14.47 -14.51 13.75
C ASP A 103 -15.03 -15.64 14.64
N THR A 104 -14.26 -16.15 15.60
CA THR A 104 -14.66 -17.35 16.41
C THR A 104 -14.66 -17.12 17.92
N ARG A 105 -14.49 -15.89 18.39
CA ARG A 105 -14.29 -15.62 19.82
C ARG A 105 -15.55 -15.25 20.58
N PRO A 106 -15.62 -15.61 21.88
CA PRO A 106 -16.76 -15.30 22.73
C PRO A 106 -16.99 -13.79 22.94
N ASN A 107 -15.94 -12.97 22.80
CA ASN A 107 -15.99 -11.51 22.93
C ASN A 107 -15.91 -10.85 21.56
N LYS A 108 -16.95 -11.04 20.73
CA LYS A 108 -17.03 -10.31 19.46
C LYS A 108 -17.33 -8.84 19.71
N LEU A 109 -16.74 -7.96 18.90
CA LEU A 109 -17.12 -6.56 18.81
C LEU A 109 -18.61 -6.44 18.50
N THR A 110 -19.27 -5.47 19.15
CA THR A 110 -20.69 -5.16 18.95
C THR A 110 -20.91 -3.65 18.85
N GLY A 111 -22.06 -3.22 18.32
CA GLY A 111 -22.45 -1.81 18.25
C GLY A 111 -21.46 -0.97 17.44
N GLU A 112 -21.13 0.23 17.94
CA GLU A 112 -20.23 1.18 17.27
C GLU A 112 -18.87 0.56 16.93
N LYS A 113 -18.30 -0.27 17.82
CA LYS A 113 -16.99 -0.90 17.55
C LYS A 113 -17.06 -1.87 16.39
N LEU A 114 -18.17 -2.59 16.21
CA LEU A 114 -18.35 -3.48 15.05
C LEU A 114 -18.47 -2.67 13.76
N GLU A 115 -19.22 -1.57 13.76
CA GLU A 115 -19.35 -0.68 12.61
C GLU A 115 -17.99 -0.10 12.19
N ARG A 116 -17.21 0.36 13.17
CA ARG A 116 -15.84 0.85 12.95
C ARG A 116 -14.92 -0.24 12.42
N TYR A 117 -14.98 -1.44 12.99
CA TYR A 117 -14.23 -2.61 12.52
C TYR A 117 -14.53 -2.93 11.05
N ILE A 118 -15.82 -2.96 10.69
CA ILE A 118 -16.27 -3.20 9.31
C ILE A 118 -15.73 -2.11 8.37
N LYS A 119 -15.88 -0.84 8.76
CA LYS A 119 -15.41 0.31 7.97
C LYS A 119 -13.90 0.28 7.73
N ILE A 120 -13.11 0.03 8.78
CA ILE A 120 -11.65 -0.08 8.68
C ILE A 120 -11.27 -1.29 7.82
N GLY A 121 -11.90 -2.44 8.05
CA GLY A 121 -11.63 -3.67 7.31
C GLY A 121 -11.95 -3.58 5.81
N GLN A 122 -12.94 -2.76 5.44
CA GLN A 122 -13.25 -2.47 4.04
C GLN A 122 -12.33 -1.43 3.40
N SER A 123 -11.52 -0.71 4.20
CA SER A 123 -10.64 0.37 3.73
C SER A 123 -9.23 -0.11 3.35
N THR A 124 -8.93 -1.40 3.48
CA THR A 124 -7.65 -1.97 3.05
C THR A 124 -7.82 -3.35 2.44
N ALA A 125 -7.09 -3.62 1.37
CA ALA A 125 -7.13 -4.87 0.64
C ALA A 125 -6.19 -5.93 1.23
N CYS A 126 -6.48 -7.21 0.96
CA CYS A 126 -5.62 -8.37 1.20
C CYS A 126 -5.22 -9.01 -0.14
N GLU A 127 -4.69 -8.17 -1.03
CA GLU A 127 -4.51 -8.45 -2.46
C GLU A 127 -3.33 -9.37 -2.78
N PHE A 128 -2.34 -9.48 -1.89
CA PHE A 128 -1.07 -10.14 -2.22
C PHE A 128 -1.09 -11.66 -2.05
N CYS A 129 -1.92 -12.20 -1.15
CA CYS A 129 -1.99 -13.65 -0.89
C CYS A 129 -3.22 -14.30 -1.54
N CYS A 130 -4.42 -13.76 -1.30
CA CYS A 130 -5.68 -14.35 -1.76
C CYS A 130 -6.47 -13.45 -2.72
N GLY A 131 -5.92 -12.29 -3.11
CA GLY A 131 -6.58 -11.37 -4.04
C GLY A 131 -7.81 -10.66 -3.48
N ALA A 132 -8.08 -10.76 -2.18
CA ALA A 132 -9.23 -10.12 -1.57
C ALA A 132 -9.07 -8.59 -1.59
N THR A 133 -10.13 -7.88 -1.98
CA THR A 133 -10.13 -6.42 -2.09
C THR A 133 -10.38 -5.71 -0.76
N THR A 134 -10.80 -6.47 0.27
CA THR A 134 -11.02 -6.01 1.63
C THR A 134 -10.53 -7.05 2.65
N MET A 135 -10.38 -6.68 3.93
CA MET A 135 -10.09 -7.64 5.01
C MET A 135 -11.33 -8.35 5.52
N VAL A 136 -12.48 -7.67 5.45
CA VAL A 136 -13.79 -8.15 5.90
C VAL A 136 -14.84 -7.82 4.85
N PHE A 137 -15.88 -8.64 4.79
CA PHE A 137 -17.07 -8.37 4.00
C PHE A 137 -17.96 -7.31 4.69
N PRO A 138 -18.98 -6.76 3.99
CA PRO A 138 -19.88 -5.77 4.55
C PRO A 138 -20.65 -6.21 5.80
N ASP A 139 -20.79 -7.52 6.01
CA ASP A 139 -21.40 -8.12 7.21
C ASP A 139 -20.40 -8.31 8.37
N GLY A 140 -19.14 -7.93 8.20
CA GLY A 140 -18.06 -8.09 9.17
C GLY A 140 -17.41 -9.47 9.22
N SER A 141 -17.86 -10.42 8.40
CA SER A 141 -17.19 -11.71 8.26
C SER A 141 -15.85 -11.57 7.54
N LYS A 142 -14.92 -12.49 7.77
CA LYS A 142 -13.58 -12.44 7.16
C LYS A 142 -13.65 -12.61 5.64
N ALA A 143 -12.93 -11.76 4.90
CA ALA A 143 -12.82 -11.89 3.45
C ALA A 143 -11.83 -12.99 3.03
N CYS A 144 -10.90 -13.35 3.91
CA CYS A 144 -9.85 -14.32 3.64
C CYS A 144 -9.32 -14.97 4.93
N GLY A 145 -8.92 -16.24 4.84
CA GLY A 145 -8.51 -17.07 5.98
C GLY A 145 -7.01 -17.12 6.27
N CYS A 146 -6.17 -16.36 5.56
CA CYS A 146 -4.72 -16.42 5.78
C CYS A 146 -4.30 -15.80 7.12
N ALA A 147 -3.16 -16.26 7.64
CA ALA A 147 -2.62 -15.77 8.91
C ALA A 147 -2.37 -14.25 8.93
N HIS A 148 -1.97 -13.65 7.80
CA HIS A 148 -1.78 -12.19 7.70
C HIS A 148 -3.09 -11.43 7.88
N SER A 149 -4.15 -11.90 7.23
CA SER A 149 -5.46 -11.24 7.31
C SER A 149 -6.06 -11.41 8.71
N ALA A 150 -5.85 -12.58 9.35
CA ALA A 150 -6.19 -12.80 10.75
C ALA A 150 -5.44 -11.82 11.68
N ALA A 151 -4.12 -11.65 11.50
CA ALA A 151 -3.32 -10.71 12.26
C ALA A 151 -3.74 -9.25 12.05
N MET A 152 -4.01 -8.85 10.81
CA MET A 152 -4.49 -7.49 10.51
C MET A 152 -5.88 -7.22 11.10
N ARG A 153 -6.82 -8.17 10.98
CA ARG A 153 -8.13 -8.06 11.66
C ARG A 153 -7.96 -8.01 13.18
N GLY A 154 -7.03 -8.79 13.71
CA GLY A 154 -6.75 -8.84 15.13
C GLY A 154 -6.19 -7.54 15.69
N VAL A 155 -5.20 -6.92 15.05
CA VAL A 155 -4.69 -5.61 15.52
C VAL A 155 -5.78 -4.54 15.46
N VAL A 156 -6.63 -4.54 14.41
CA VAL A 156 -7.77 -3.60 14.35
C VAL A 156 -8.72 -3.81 15.52
N ALA A 157 -9.10 -5.06 15.80
CA ALA A 157 -10.00 -5.38 16.88
C ALA A 157 -9.42 -5.00 18.26
N TYR A 158 -8.17 -5.37 18.51
CA TYR A 158 -7.48 -5.02 19.75
C TYR A 158 -7.44 -3.50 19.96
N LEU A 159 -7.11 -2.72 18.92
CA LEU A 159 -7.03 -1.26 19.04
C LEU A 159 -8.41 -0.62 19.29
N LEU A 160 -9.47 -1.16 18.69
CA LEU A 160 -10.85 -0.70 18.96
C LEU A 160 -11.29 -1.00 20.40
N GLU A 161 -10.79 -2.07 21.00
CA GLU A 161 -11.14 -2.44 22.37
C GLU A 161 -10.34 -1.69 23.42
N ASN A 162 -9.04 -1.49 23.17
CA ASN A 162 -8.08 -1.12 24.20
C ASN A 162 -7.52 0.30 24.02
N THR A 163 -7.94 1.04 22.99
CA THR A 163 -7.43 2.39 22.73
C THR A 163 -8.54 3.35 22.32
N ASN A 164 -8.23 4.65 22.39
CA ASN A 164 -9.07 5.72 21.86
C ASN A 164 -8.64 6.17 20.46
N MET A 165 -7.93 5.32 19.71
CA MET A 165 -7.47 5.66 18.36
C MET A 165 -8.64 5.85 17.39
N THR A 166 -8.50 6.80 16.48
CA THR A 166 -9.46 7.05 15.41
C THR A 166 -9.36 5.97 14.33
N ASP A 167 -10.40 5.84 13.49
CA ASP A 167 -10.40 4.85 12.39
C ASP A 167 -9.18 4.99 11.49
N GLN A 168 -8.76 6.22 11.20
CA GLN A 168 -7.61 6.50 10.36
C GLN A 168 -6.30 6.07 11.03
N GLN A 169 -6.17 6.27 12.34
CA GLN A 169 -5.00 5.83 13.09
C GLN A 169 -4.93 4.29 13.12
N ILE A 170 -6.04 3.62 13.36
CA ILE A 170 -6.11 2.15 13.39
C ILE A 170 -5.84 1.55 11.99
N LEU A 171 -6.42 2.14 10.94
CA LEU A 171 -6.13 1.76 9.55
C LEU A 171 -4.63 1.95 9.23
N GLY A 172 -4.04 3.04 9.71
CA GLY A 172 -2.60 3.28 9.61
C GLY A 172 -1.77 2.17 10.24
N GLU A 173 -2.11 1.73 11.45
CA GLU A 173 -1.45 0.60 12.11
C GLU A 173 -1.62 -0.72 11.36
N ALA A 174 -2.83 -1.03 10.88
CA ALA A 174 -3.06 -2.23 10.06
C ALA A 174 -2.21 -2.21 8.78
N ASN A 175 -2.08 -1.05 8.12
CA ASN A 175 -1.26 -0.90 6.92
C ASN A 175 0.24 -0.95 7.19
N LYS A 176 0.71 -0.53 8.38
CA LYS A 176 2.11 -0.75 8.80
C LYS A 176 2.41 -2.25 8.91
N TRP A 177 1.51 -3.03 9.51
CA TRP A 177 1.66 -4.48 9.54
C TRP A 177 1.64 -5.10 8.15
N LYS A 178 0.71 -4.68 7.29
CA LYS A 178 0.70 -5.11 5.88
C LYS A 178 2.03 -4.83 5.18
N ALA A 179 2.65 -3.68 5.44
CA ALA A 179 3.94 -3.31 4.87
C ALA A 179 5.05 -4.31 5.21
N VAL A 180 5.17 -4.69 6.49
CA VAL A 180 6.18 -5.66 6.95
C VAL A 180 5.80 -7.11 6.65
N PHE A 181 4.50 -7.40 6.46
CA PHE A 181 4.04 -8.72 6.03
C PHE A 181 4.33 -9.01 4.56
N PHE A 182 4.29 -7.97 3.71
CA PHE A 182 4.49 -8.08 2.26
C PHE A 182 5.53 -7.05 1.76
N PRO A 183 6.80 -7.14 2.21
CA PRO A 183 7.77 -6.08 1.99
C PRO A 183 8.09 -5.87 0.50
N GLY A 184 8.19 -6.94 -0.30
CA GLY A 184 8.39 -6.84 -1.74
C GLY A 184 7.26 -6.09 -2.47
N PRO A 185 6.01 -6.61 -2.44
CA PRO A 185 4.88 -5.98 -3.10
C PRO A 185 4.60 -4.55 -2.61
N MET A 186 4.79 -4.28 -1.33
CA MET A 186 4.59 -2.95 -0.77
C MET A 186 5.67 -1.96 -1.22
N THR A 187 6.94 -2.39 -1.27
CA THR A 187 8.03 -1.57 -1.81
C THR A 187 7.84 -1.27 -3.29
N GLN A 188 7.41 -2.27 -4.05
CA GLN A 188 7.10 -2.12 -5.46
C GLN A 188 5.97 -1.11 -5.68
N LYS A 189 4.86 -1.21 -4.92
CA LYS A 189 3.77 -0.25 -4.99
C LYS A 189 4.22 1.16 -4.63
N PHE A 190 5.04 1.30 -3.59
CA PHE A 190 5.62 2.58 -3.21
C PHE A 190 6.48 3.16 -4.33
N ALA A 191 7.38 2.37 -4.91
CA ALA A 191 8.25 2.81 -6.00
C ALA A 191 7.46 3.25 -7.24
N VAL A 192 6.45 2.47 -7.65
CA VAL A 192 5.59 2.82 -8.78
C VAL A 192 4.79 4.10 -8.50
N ALA A 193 4.19 4.21 -7.32
CA ALA A 193 3.37 5.37 -6.95
C ALA A 193 4.18 6.68 -6.90
N ASN A 194 5.48 6.60 -6.63
CA ASN A 194 6.39 7.74 -6.59
C ASN A 194 7.17 7.95 -7.92
N GLY A 195 6.81 7.24 -8.99
CA GLY A 195 7.47 7.37 -10.30
C GLY A 195 8.93 6.89 -10.33
N LEU A 196 9.36 6.14 -9.31
CA LEU A 196 10.71 5.61 -9.20
C LEU A 196 10.93 4.46 -10.20
N ILE A 197 9.91 3.64 -10.43
CA ILE A 197 9.94 2.56 -11.42
C ILE A 197 8.65 2.53 -12.24
N SER A 198 8.74 2.08 -13.49
CA SER A 198 7.56 1.80 -14.33
C SER A 198 6.85 0.53 -13.87
N PRO A 199 5.51 0.44 -13.94
CA PRO A 199 4.76 -0.80 -13.69
C PRO A 199 5.28 -2.00 -14.49
N ALA A 200 5.79 -1.78 -15.71
CA ALA A 200 6.32 -2.83 -16.58
C ALA A 200 7.67 -3.42 -16.08
N ASN A 201 8.42 -2.65 -15.28
CA ASN A 201 9.71 -3.04 -14.72
C ASN A 201 9.62 -3.35 -13.22
N ALA A 202 8.41 -3.44 -12.70
CA ALA A 202 8.14 -3.58 -11.30
C ALA A 202 8.37 -5.05 -10.90
N SER A 203 9.60 -5.37 -10.55
CA SER A 203 9.96 -6.65 -9.94
C SER A 203 10.74 -6.36 -8.67
N ALA A 204 10.22 -6.78 -7.52
CA ALA A 204 10.87 -6.63 -6.22
C ALA A 204 11.98 -7.69 -6.04
N GLN A 205 12.91 -7.76 -7.00
CA GLN A 205 14.05 -8.67 -6.94
C GLN A 205 14.86 -8.40 -5.65
N GLY A 206 15.11 -9.45 -4.87
CA GLY A 206 15.86 -9.37 -3.61
C GLY A 206 15.03 -9.08 -2.36
N LEU A 207 13.74 -8.76 -2.48
CA LEU A 207 12.83 -8.64 -1.33
C LEU A 207 11.95 -9.89 -1.19
N GLN A 208 11.70 -10.28 0.07
CA GLN A 208 10.74 -11.31 0.38
C GLN A 208 9.34 -10.85 -0.06
N GLN A 209 8.62 -11.73 -0.78
CA GLN A 209 7.28 -11.38 -1.26
C GLN A 209 6.26 -11.36 -0.11
N GLN A 210 6.48 -12.22 0.88
CA GLN A 210 5.74 -12.26 2.13
C GLN A 210 6.62 -12.85 3.24
N VAL A 211 6.28 -12.56 4.49
CA VAL A 211 6.88 -13.19 5.69
C VAL A 211 5.82 -14.02 6.41
N GLY A 212 6.20 -15.15 7.01
CA GLY A 212 5.23 -16.04 7.68
C GLY A 212 4.45 -16.95 6.72
N GLY A 213 3.93 -18.05 7.27
CA GLY A 213 3.18 -19.07 6.51
C GLY A 213 1.74 -18.65 6.18
N CYS A 214 1.15 -19.31 5.18
CA CYS A 214 -0.24 -19.11 4.76
C CYS A 214 -1.25 -19.65 5.78
#